data_AF-A0A6J2QVQ8-F1
#
_entry.id   AF-A0A6J2QVQ8-F1
#
_cell.length_a   1.000
_cell.length_b   1.000
_cell.length_c   1.000
_cell.angle_alpha   90.00
_cell.angle_beta   90.00
_cell.angle_gamma   90.00
#
_symmetry.space_group_name_H-M   'P 1'
#
loop_
_entity.id
_entity.type
_entity.pdbx_description
1 polymer ?
#
loop_
_entity_poly.entity_id
_entity_poly.type
_entity_poly.pdbx_seq_one_letter_code
_entity_poly.pdbx_strand_id
1 'polypeptide(L)' 'MTSNSNLSNMRRLVEQLKLEASVERIKVSQAAAELQQYCLQNAGRDALLVGVPTGSNPFREPRSCAVV' A
#
# COMPACT_ATOMS: atom_id res chain seq x y z
N MET A 1 -43.77 7.01 6.22
CA MET A 1 -42.87 5.98 6.79
C MET A 1 -41.39 6.18 6.46
N THR A 2 -41.02 7.03 5.48
CA THR A 2 -39.63 7.30 5.04
C THR A 2 -38.83 8.24 5.96
N SER A 3 -39.50 9.05 6.76
CA SER A 3 -38.88 10.01 7.68
C SER A 3 -38.17 9.33 8.86
N ASN A 4 -38.72 8.24 9.40
CA ASN A 4 -38.09 7.49 10.49
C ASN A 4 -36.85 6.70 10.03
N SER A 5 -36.83 6.19 8.80
CA SER A 5 -35.66 5.51 8.23
C SER A 5 -34.50 6.47 7.96
N ASN A 6 -34.79 7.70 7.56
CA ASN A 6 -33.75 8.72 7.38
C ASN A 6 -33.13 9.14 8.73
N LEU A 7 -33.95 9.25 9.78
CA LEU A 7 -33.46 9.57 11.12
C LEU A 7 -32.56 8.46 11.69
N SER A 8 -32.90 7.18 11.49
CA SER A 8 -32.07 6.06 11.96
C SER A 8 -30.75 5.98 11.20
N ASN A 9 -30.75 6.24 9.89
CA ASN A 9 -29.53 6.30 9.09
C ASN A 9 -28.60 7.45 9.53
N MET A 10 -29.15 8.64 9.77
CA MET A 10 -28.37 9.78 10.26
C MET A 10 -27.76 9.51 11.64
N ARG A 11 -28.49 8.85 12.54
CA ARG A 11 -27.94 8.43 13.85
C ARG A 11 -26.77 7.48 13.69
N ARG A 12 -26.89 6.47 12.82
CA ARG A 12 -25.79 5.53 12.53
C ARG A 12 -24.56 6.25 11.97
N LEU A 13 -24.76 7.20 11.06
CA LEU A 13 -23.67 7.99 10.50
C LEU A 13 -22.95 8.82 11.58
N VAL A 14 -23.70 9.46 12.48
CA VAL A 14 -23.11 10.24 13.58
C VAL A 14 -22.31 9.34 14.52
N GLU A 15 -22.82 8.15 14.86
CA GLU A 15 -22.07 7.20 15.69
C GLU A 15 -20.79 6.73 14.99
N GLN A 16 -20.83 6.48 13.68
CA GLN A 16 -19.63 6.14 12.89
C GLN A 16 -18.60 7.27 12.92
N LEU A 17 -19.03 8.52 12.70
CA LEU A 17 -18.13 9.68 12.70
C LEU A 17 -17.50 9.93 14.08
N LYS A 18 -18.22 9.66 15.18
CA LYS A 18 -17.65 9.74 16.53
C LYS A 18 -16.52 8.73 16.72
N LEU A 19 -16.69 7.50 16.23
CA LEU A 19 -15.66 6.47 16.27
C LEU A 19 -14.42 6.92 15.46
N GLU A 20 -14.62 7.38 14.22
CA GLU A 20 -13.52 7.86 13.36
C GLU A 20 -12.80 9.09 13.92
N ALA A 21 -13.54 9.98 14.60
CA ALA A 21 -12.97 11.14 15.26
C ALA A 21 -12.08 10.76 16.46
N SER A 22 -12.42 9.66 17.16
CA SER A 22 -11.66 9.14 18.30
C SER A 22 -10.39 8.36 17.92
N VAL A 23 -10.12 8.16 16.62
CA VAL A 23 -8.89 7.48 16.19
C VAL A 23 -7.68 8.36 16.48
N GLU A 24 -6.76 7.85 17.29
CA GLU A 24 -5.48 8.50 17.54
C GLU A 24 -4.63 8.53 16.27
N ARG A 25 -4.15 9.72 15.90
CA ARG A 25 -3.32 9.92 14.71
C ARG A 25 -1.88 10.19 15.12
N ILE A 26 -0.95 9.64 14.37
CA ILE A 26 0.46 10.01 14.45
C ILE A 26 0.75 11.26 13.60
N LYS A 27 1.87 11.92 13.86
CA LYS A 27 2.30 13.06 13.04
C LYS A 27 2.63 12.60 11.62
N VAL A 28 2.26 13.39 10.62
CA VAL A 28 2.58 13.10 9.22
C VAL A 28 4.08 12.98 9.00
N SER A 29 4.90 13.79 9.70
CA SER A 29 6.36 13.71 9.63
C SER A 29 6.90 12.36 10.13
N GLN A 30 6.28 11.78 11.16
CA GLN A 30 6.65 10.46 11.67
C GLN A 30 6.27 9.37 10.68
N ALA A 31 5.03 9.38 10.19
CA ALA A 31 4.57 8.42 9.19
C ALA A 31 5.44 8.45 7.92
N ALA A 32 5.82 9.64 7.46
CA ALA A 32 6.69 9.81 6.29
C ALA A 32 8.10 9.23 6.53
N ALA A 33 8.67 9.44 7.72
CA ALA A 33 9.97 8.89 8.08
C ALA A 33 9.94 7.35 8.14
N GLU A 34 8.90 6.78 8.74
CA GLU A 34 8.70 5.33 8.80
C GLU A 34 8.56 4.71 7.41
N LEU A 35 7.78 5.34 6.52
CA LEU A 35 7.65 4.91 5.13
C LEU A 35 8.98 4.99 4.37
N GLN A 36 9.71 6.10 4.51
CA GLN A 36 11.02 6.26 3.88
C GLN A 36 11.99 5.18 4.36
N GLN A 37 12.05 4.94 5.67
CA GLN A 37 12.90 3.93 6.26
C GLN A 37 12.56 2.53 5.74
N TYR A 38 11.27 2.19 5.65
CA TYR A 38 10.83 0.92 5.08
C TYR A 38 11.30 0.77 3.62
N CYS A 39 11.12 1.80 2.80
CA CYS A 39 11.59 1.77 1.41
C CYS A 39 13.11 1.58 1.33
N LEU A 40 13.91 2.31 2.12
CA LEU A 40 15.36 2.20 2.11
C LEU A 40 15.85 0.80 2.55
N GLN A 41 15.22 0.20 3.56
CA GLN A 41 15.57 -1.14 4.03
C GLN A 41 15.28 -2.22 2.98
N ASN A 42 14.23 -2.04 2.18
CA ASN A 42 13.80 -3.03 1.19
C ASN A 42 14.30 -2.73 -0.24
N ALA A 43 14.84 -1.53 -0.48
CA ALA A 43 15.29 -1.09 -1.80
C ALA A 43 16.26 -2.07 -2.46
N GLY A 44 17.22 -2.63 -1.71
CA GLY A 44 18.19 -3.60 -2.25
C GLY A 44 17.60 -4.97 -2.60
N ARG A 45 16.37 -5.27 -2.18
CA ARG A 45 15.64 -6.51 -2.52
C ARG A 45 14.63 -6.28 -3.64
N ASP A 46 14.40 -5.04 -4.02
CA ASP A 46 13.48 -4.70 -5.09
C ASP A 46 14.16 -4.88 -6.44
N ALA A 47 13.86 -6.01 -7.08
CA ALA A 47 14.31 -6.39 -8.42
C ALA A 47 14.07 -5.30 -9.48
N LEU A 48 13.03 -4.48 -9.33
CA LEU A 48 12.70 -3.42 -10.28
C LEU A 48 13.51 -2.15 -10.04
N LEU A 49 13.99 -1.96 -8.81
CA LEU A 49 14.79 -0.80 -8.42
C LEU A 49 16.29 -1.01 -8.66
N VAL A 50 16.86 -2.12 -8.17
CA VAL A 50 18.29 -2.45 -8.34
C VAL A 50 18.60 -3.21 -9.62
N GLY A 51 17.57 -3.73 -10.29
CA GLY A 51 17.73 -4.65 -11.40
C GLY A 51 18.05 -6.06 -10.93
N VAL A 52 17.83 -7.02 -11.82
CA VAL A 52 18.14 -8.43 -11.58
C VAL A 52 19.32 -8.86 -12.45
N PRO A 53 20.26 -9.67 -11.91
CA PRO A 53 21.28 -10.32 -12.71
C PRO A 53 20.67 -11.03 -13.93
N THR A 54 21.38 -11.01 -15.05
CA THR A 54 20.87 -11.50 -16.34
C THR A 54 20.43 -12.97 -16.30
N GLY A 55 20.95 -13.79 -15.39
CA GLY A 55 20.57 -15.20 -15.23
C GLY A 55 19.42 -15.47 -14.26
N SER A 56 19.02 -14.49 -13.43
CA SER A 56 17.99 -14.67 -12.40
C SER A 56 16.63 -14.09 -12.80
N ASN A 57 16.53 -13.44 -13.96
CA ASN A 57 15.25 -12.93 -14.46
C ASN A 57 14.43 -14.07 -15.10
N PRO A 58 13.29 -14.50 -14.50
CA PRO A 58 12.46 -15.59 -15.03
C PRO A 58 11.77 -15.23 -16.35
N PHE A 59 11.68 -13.95 -16.72
CA PHE A 59 11.09 -13.48 -17.96
C PHE A 59 12.10 -13.30 -19.09
N ARG A 60 13.38 -13.61 -18.85
CA ARG A 60 14.40 -13.49 -19.88
C ARG A 60 14.19 -14.57 -20.95
N GLU A 61 14.13 -14.15 -22.20
CA GLU A 61 14.12 -15.08 -23.33
C GLU A 61 15.34 -16.03 -23.26
N PRO A 62 15.14 -17.34 -23.48
CA PRO A 62 16.24 -18.26 -23.64
C PRO A 62 17.16 -17.73 -24.75
N ARG A 63 18.49 -17.72 -24.54
CA ARG A 63 19.39 -17.45 -25.66
C ARG A 63 19.12 -18.56 -26.67
N SER A 64 18.63 -18.22 -27.86
CA SER A 64 18.56 -19.16 -28.97
C SER A 64 19.96 -19.73 -29.16
N CYS A 65 20.12 -21.04 -28.97
CA CYS A 65 21.29 -21.72 -29.48
C CYS A 65 21.26 -21.55 -31.00
N ALA A 66 22.17 -20.75 -31.56
CA ALA A 66 22.60 -21.00 -32.93
C ALA A 66 23.41 -22.30 -32.88
N VAL A 67 22.77 -23.40 -33.30
CA VAL A 67 23.47 -24.64 -33.60
C VAL A 67 24.36 -24.33 -34.81
N VAL A 68 25.66 -24.30 -34.60
CA VAL A 68 26.67 -24.29 -35.68
C VAL A 68 27.05 -25.73 -35.95
#